data_AF-A0AAD9JU14-F1
#
_entry.id   AF-A0AAD9JU14-F1
#
_cell.length_a   1.000
_cell.length_b   1.000
_cell.length_c   1.000
_cell.angle_alpha   90.00
_cell.angle_beta   90.00
_cell.angle_gamma   90.00
#
_symmetry.space_group_name_H-M   'P 1'
#
loop_
_entity.id
_entity.type
_entity.pdbx_description
1 polymer ?
#
loop_
_entity_poly.entity_id
_entity_poly.type
_entity_poly.pdbx_seq_one_letter_code
_entity_poly.pdbx_strand_id
1 'polypeptide(L)'
;MQKYHLGGLGFNIKGGKDAPYLEEDDGIFVTKIRPEGTAAEDGRLKEGDKIMEINGYSLLNVTHNEAVNLFRNSGNVVNLKVIPGVEDKIKAEKALREKANSSHLPKYWKSIAITVAIGALSATLIFTYLNRGKNVGSFIKSWK
;
A
#
# COMPACT_ATOMS: atom_id res chain seq x y z
N MET A 1 17.04 -41.31 8.94
CA MET A 1 18.13 -40.48 9.52
C MET A 1 17.53 -39.12 9.83
N GLN A 2 17.42 -38.76 11.10
CA GLN A 2 16.83 -37.50 11.53
C GLN A 2 17.94 -36.44 11.47
N LYS A 3 17.92 -35.57 10.45
CA LYS A 3 18.88 -34.48 10.32
C LYS A 3 18.66 -33.52 11.48
N TYR A 4 19.63 -33.41 12.38
CA TYR A 4 19.63 -32.39 13.43
C TYR A 4 19.95 -31.04 12.79
N HIS A 5 18.96 -30.16 12.71
CA HIS A 5 19.17 -28.77 12.35
C HIS A 5 19.73 -28.01 13.54
N LEU A 6 20.82 -27.28 13.32
CA LEU A 6 21.47 -26.43 14.31
C LEU A 6 20.53 -25.29 14.75
N GLY A 7 19.72 -25.57 15.77
CA GLY A 7 19.39 -24.63 16.86
C GLY A 7 18.53 -23.41 16.54
N GLY A 8 17.54 -23.49 15.65
CA GLY A 8 16.61 -22.37 15.44
C GLY A 8 15.35 -22.72 14.66
N LEU A 9 14.33 -21.86 14.77
CA LEU A 9 13.02 -22.07 14.14
C LEU A 9 13.06 -21.95 12.60
N GLY A 10 14.15 -21.42 12.03
CA GLY A 10 14.36 -21.38 10.58
C GLY A 10 13.72 -20.20 9.86
N PHE A 11 13.35 -19.12 10.56
CA PHE A 11 12.81 -17.90 9.96
C PHE A 11 13.23 -16.64 10.73
N ASN A 12 13.10 -15.49 10.06
CA ASN A 12 13.38 -14.17 10.64
C ASN A 12 12.09 -13.39 10.87
N ILE A 13 12.03 -12.65 11.98
CA ILE A 13 10.90 -11.78 12.31
C ILE A 13 11.27 -10.29 12.29
N LYS A 14 10.29 -9.44 12.00
CA LYS A 14 10.33 -7.98 12.21
C LYS A 14 9.00 -7.50 12.78
N GLY A 15 8.95 -6.24 13.21
CA GLY A 15 7.74 -5.63 13.74
C GLY A 15 7.70 -5.66 15.26
N GLY A 16 6.55 -5.26 15.82
CA GLY A 16 6.34 -4.97 17.23
C GLY A 16 5.91 -3.52 17.43
N LYS A 17 5.21 -3.23 18.52
CA LYS A 17 4.66 -1.89 18.81
C LYS A 17 5.71 -0.79 18.92
N ASP A 18 6.93 -1.15 19.30
CA ASP A 18 8.08 -0.25 19.46
C ASP A 18 8.88 -0.07 18.16
N ALA A 19 8.75 -1.02 17.22
CA ALA A 19 9.42 -1.00 15.93
C ALA A 19 8.48 -1.53 14.84
N PRO A 20 7.45 -0.75 14.44
CA PRO A 20 6.48 -1.18 13.44
C PRO A 20 7.19 -1.53 12.14
N TYR A 21 6.89 -2.70 11.58
CA TYR A 21 7.46 -3.09 10.29
C TYR A 21 6.70 -2.45 9.12
N LEU A 22 5.39 -2.30 9.27
CA LEU A 22 4.52 -1.63 8.31
C LEU A 22 3.91 -0.41 9.01
N GLU A 23 3.80 0.71 8.29
CA GLU A 23 3.39 2.02 8.85
C GLU A 23 2.02 1.99 9.56
N GLU A 24 1.15 1.05 9.16
CA GLU A 24 -0.21 0.90 9.70
C GLU A 24 -0.39 -0.42 10.49
N ASP A 25 0.69 -1.16 10.79
CA ASP A 25 0.60 -2.44 11.50
C ASP A 25 1.78 -2.67 12.47
N ASP A 26 1.45 -2.83 13.75
CA ASP A 26 2.36 -3.05 14.87
C ASP A 26 2.64 -4.53 15.17
N GLY A 27 2.18 -5.43 14.31
CA GLY A 27 2.33 -6.87 14.45
C GLY A 27 3.73 -7.39 14.20
N ILE A 28 3.89 -8.69 14.44
CA ILE A 28 5.13 -9.44 14.15
C ILE A 28 4.98 -10.16 12.81
N PHE A 29 5.95 -9.97 11.92
CA PHE A 29 5.91 -10.47 10.55
C PHE A 29 7.10 -11.37 10.24
N VAL A 30 6.85 -12.43 9.46
CA VAL A 30 7.91 -13.27 8.90
C VAL A 30 8.51 -12.59 7.68
N THR A 31 9.81 -12.28 7.74
CA THR A 31 10.49 -11.54 6.67
C THR A 31 11.37 -12.41 5.79
N LYS A 32 11.82 -13.55 6.33
CA LYS A 32 12.65 -14.48 5.58
C LYS A 32 12.50 -15.88 6.13
N ILE A 33 12.38 -16.86 5.25
CA ILE A 33 12.48 -18.27 5.62
C ILE A 33 13.85 -18.80 5.19
N ARG A 34 14.55 -19.44 6.13
CA ARG A 34 15.87 -20.02 5.85
C ARG A 34 15.68 -21.30 5.05
N PRO A 35 16.33 -21.44 3.88
CA PRO A 35 16.39 -22.72 3.18
C PRO A 35 16.94 -23.77 4.13
N GLU A 36 16.35 -24.97 4.09
CA GLU A 36 16.72 -26.11 4.96
C GLU A 36 16.46 -25.89 6.46
N GLY A 37 15.75 -24.83 6.87
CA GLY A 37 15.31 -24.66 8.26
C GLY A 37 14.01 -25.39 8.58
N THR A 38 13.70 -25.58 9.87
CA THR A 38 12.47 -26.26 10.33
C THR A 38 11.20 -25.67 9.72
N ALA A 39 11.09 -24.34 9.65
CA ALA A 39 9.95 -23.69 9.00
C ALA A 39 9.87 -23.93 7.48
N ALA A 40 11.01 -24.08 6.79
CA ALA A 40 11.04 -24.41 5.37
C ALA A 40 10.65 -25.86 5.11
N GLU A 41 11.11 -26.79 5.97
CA GLU A 41 10.74 -28.21 5.88
C GLU A 41 9.26 -28.43 6.18
N ASP A 42 8.68 -27.67 7.11
CA ASP A 42 7.24 -27.69 7.39
C ASP A 42 6.42 -27.07 6.24
N GLY A 43 6.96 -26.03 5.58
CA GLY A 43 6.43 -25.46 4.33
C GLY A 43 5.11 -24.70 4.44
N ARG A 44 4.48 -24.67 5.63
CA ARG A 44 3.20 -23.98 5.85
C ARG A 44 3.38 -22.48 6.11
N LEU A 45 4.46 -22.10 6.80
CA LEU A 45 4.81 -20.71 7.06
C LEU A 45 5.42 -20.09 5.79
N LYS A 46 5.07 -18.84 5.49
CA LYS A 46 5.60 -18.10 4.34
C LYS A 46 6.11 -16.72 4.73
N GLU A 47 6.96 -16.15 3.88
CA GLU A 47 7.36 -14.75 3.98
C GLU A 47 6.11 -13.86 3.75
N GLY A 48 5.98 -12.80 4.54
CA GLY A 48 4.81 -11.91 4.52
C GLY A 48 3.65 -12.34 5.43
N ASP A 49 3.78 -13.47 6.14
CA ASP A 49 2.80 -13.91 7.13
C ASP A 49 2.92 -13.09 8.41
N LYS A 50 1.77 -12.73 8.98
CA LYS A 50 1.67 -12.06 10.28
C LYS A 50 1.44 -13.09 11.38
N ILE A 51 2.28 -13.08 12.41
CA ILE A 51 2.17 -13.99 13.56
C ILE A 51 1.31 -13.34 14.63
N MET A 52 0.22 -14.01 14.99
CA MET A 52 -0.76 -13.53 15.96
C MET A 52 -0.56 -14.12 17.34
N GLU A 53 -0.14 -15.39 17.42
CA GLU A 53 0.04 -16.10 18.68
C GLU A 53 1.20 -17.10 18.62
N ILE A 54 1.86 -17.33 19.76
CA ILE A 54 2.89 -18.35 19.98
C ILE A 54 2.49 -19.19 21.19
N ASN A 55 2.29 -20.49 21.01
CA ASN A 55 1.93 -21.42 22.09
C ASN A 55 0.73 -20.95 22.95
N GLY A 56 -0.22 -20.25 22.32
CA GLY A 56 -1.39 -19.67 22.99
C GLY A 56 -1.18 -18.28 23.61
N TYR A 57 0.05 -17.75 23.59
CA TYR A 57 0.33 -16.36 23.97
C TYR A 57 0.11 -15.42 22.79
N SER A 58 -0.71 -14.39 22.99
CA SER A 58 -0.97 -13.37 21.97
C SER A 58 0.26 -12.48 21.74
N LEU A 59 0.55 -12.21 20.47
CA LEU A 59 1.54 -11.23 20.01
C LEU A 59 0.90 -9.89 19.63
N LEU A 60 -0.35 -9.63 20.02
CA LEU A 60 -0.98 -8.33 19.83
C LEU A 60 -0.36 -7.30 20.77
N ASN A 61 0.03 -6.13 20.25
CA ASN A 61 0.62 -5.02 21.02
C ASN A 61 1.86 -5.42 21.85
N VAL A 62 2.64 -6.38 21.37
CA VAL A 62 3.92 -6.77 22.00
C VAL A 62 5.06 -5.97 21.39
N THR A 63 6.10 -5.73 22.17
CA THR A 63 7.37 -5.19 21.65
C THR A 63 8.10 -6.26 20.83
N HIS A 64 9.01 -5.81 19.96
CA HIS A 64 9.88 -6.68 19.20
C HIS A 64 10.66 -7.64 20.12
N ASN A 65 11.21 -7.10 21.22
CA ASN A 65 12.01 -7.89 22.15
C ASN A 65 11.17 -8.92 22.93
N GLU A 66 9.94 -8.58 23.32
CA GLU A 66 9.00 -9.53 23.93
C GLU A 66 8.69 -10.69 22.98
N ALA A 67 8.42 -10.40 21.70
CA ALA A 67 8.19 -11.44 20.69
C ALA A 67 9.42 -12.35 20.52
N VAL A 68 10.62 -11.77 20.43
CA VAL A 68 11.88 -12.53 20.36
C VAL A 68 12.06 -13.42 21.59
N ASN A 69 11.76 -12.92 22.79
CA ASN A 69 11.85 -13.71 24.01
C ASN A 69 10.85 -14.86 24.03
N LEU A 70 9.62 -14.67 23.54
CA LEU A 70 8.64 -15.74 23.38
C LEU A 70 9.12 -16.81 22.38
N PHE A 71 9.78 -16.43 21.28
CA PHE A 71 10.39 -17.37 20.34
C PHE A 71 11.61 -18.12 20.89
N ARG A 72 12.39 -17.47 21.77
CA ARG A 72 13.57 -18.10 22.41
C ARG A 72 13.18 -19.04 23.55
N ASN A 73 12.14 -18.68 24.29
CA ASN A 73 11.63 -19.47 25.41
C ASN A 73 10.64 -20.55 24.95
N SER A 74 10.22 -20.51 23.68
CA SER A 74 9.48 -21.62 23.10
C SER A 74 10.45 -22.77 22.85
N GLY A 75 10.09 -23.96 23.36
CA GLY A 75 10.94 -25.14 23.28
C GLY A 75 11.06 -25.67 21.84
N ASN A 76 11.36 -26.95 21.71
CA ASN A 76 11.58 -27.57 20.40
C ASN A 76 10.34 -27.58 19.49
N VAL A 77 9.14 -27.41 20.05
CA VAL A 77 7.88 -27.37 19.33
C VAL A 77 7.20 -26.03 19.59
N VAL A 78 6.82 -25.35 18.52
CA VAL A 78 6.17 -24.05 18.56
C VAL A 78 4.89 -24.10 17.76
N ASN A 79 3.78 -23.79 18.41
CA ASN A 79 2.47 -23.65 17.77
C ASN A 79 2.24 -22.17 17.44
N LEU A 80 2.09 -21.88 16.16
CA LEU A 80 1.87 -20.52 15.67
C LEU A 80 0.44 -20.39 15.12
N LYS A 81 -0.22 -19.28 15.46
CA LYS A 81 -1.36 -18.80 14.68
C LYS A 81 -0.90 -17.64 13.81
N VAL A 82 -1.17 -17.76 12.51
CA VAL A 82 -0.70 -16.78 11.52
C VAL A 82 -1.86 -16.32 10.63
N ILE A 83 -1.73 -15.11 10.10
CA ILE A 83 -2.57 -14.59 9.01
C ILE A 83 -1.70 -14.56 7.75
N PRO A 84 -2.07 -15.31 6.70
CA PRO A 84 -1.23 -15.44 5.52
C PRO A 84 -1.26 -14.20 4.62
N GLY A 85 -0.10 -13.81 4.09
CA GLY A 85 0.04 -12.79 3.05
C GLY A 85 -0.50 -11.41 3.42
N VAL A 86 -0.37 -11.00 4.68
CA VAL A 86 -0.80 -9.68 5.15
C VAL A 86 0.09 -8.58 4.58
N GLU A 87 1.40 -8.82 4.53
CA GLU A 87 2.38 -7.87 4.01
C GLU A 87 2.09 -7.49 2.55
N ASP A 88 1.78 -8.47 1.70
CA ASP A 88 1.47 -8.24 0.28
C ASP A 88 0.23 -7.38 0.09
N LYS A 89 -0.80 -7.59 0.91
CA LYS A 89 -2.04 -6.80 0.85
C LYS A 89 -1.78 -5.33 1.21
N ILE A 90 -1.04 -5.09 2.29
CA ILE A 90 -0.71 -3.73 2.76
C ILE A 90 0.16 -3.01 1.72
N LYS A 91 1.17 -3.69 1.17
CA LYS A 91 2.01 -3.10 0.11
C LYS A 91 1.24 -2.81 -1.17
N ALA A 92 0.36 -3.72 -1.59
CA ALA A 92 -0.48 -3.52 -2.77
C ALA A 92 -1.41 -2.32 -2.59
N GLU A 93 -2.06 -2.19 -1.44
CA GLU A 93 -2.93 -1.06 -1.14
C GLU A 93 -2.16 0.26 -1.11
N LYS A 94 -0.98 0.29 -0.46
CA LYS A 94 -0.09 1.47 -0.46
C LYS A 94 0.34 1.86 -1.87
N ALA A 95 0.72 0.89 -2.71
CA ALA A 95 1.10 1.15 -4.10
C ALA A 95 -0.07 1.69 -4.94
N LEU A 96 -1.30 1.24 -4.70
CA LEU A 96 -2.49 1.79 -5.34
C LEU A 96 -2.77 3.23 -4.88
N ARG A 97 -2.68 3.50 -3.57
CA ARG A 97 -2.83 4.85 -3.00
C ARG A 97 -1.75 5.79 -3.53
N GLU A 98 -0.50 5.34 -3.63
CA GLU A 98 0.60 6.13 -4.16
C GLU A 98 0.44 6.42 -5.65
N LYS A 99 -0.02 5.46 -6.46
CA LYS A 99 -0.39 5.72 -7.87
C LYS A 99 -1.53 6.73 -8.00
N ALA A 100 -2.57 6.62 -7.17
CA ALA A 100 -3.69 7.56 -7.14
C ALA A 100 -3.30 8.95 -6.62
N ASN A 101 -2.31 9.03 -5.74
CA ASN A 101 -1.78 10.30 -5.27
C ASN A 101 -0.73 10.87 -6.24
N SER A 102 0.01 10.04 -6.97
CA SER A 102 0.94 10.47 -8.04
C SER A 102 0.21 10.96 -9.28
N SER A 103 -1.01 10.47 -9.54
CA SER A 103 -1.94 11.08 -10.49
C SER A 103 -2.55 12.40 -9.99
N HIS A 104 -2.13 12.92 -8.82
CA HIS A 104 -2.29 14.35 -8.55
C HIS A 104 -1.62 15.14 -9.66
N LEU A 105 -2.47 15.73 -10.49
CA LEU A 105 -2.13 16.84 -11.35
C LEU A 105 -1.18 17.77 -10.59
N PRO A 106 -0.05 18.17 -11.19
CA PRO A 106 0.94 19.01 -10.53
C PRO A 106 0.27 20.19 -9.83
N LYS A 107 0.77 20.62 -8.66
CA LYS A 107 0.13 21.68 -7.85
C LYS A 107 -0.19 22.95 -8.68
N TYR A 108 0.61 23.24 -9.71
CA TYR A 108 0.40 24.30 -10.67
C TYR A 108 -0.73 24.03 -11.67
N TRP A 109 -0.99 22.77 -12.04
CA TRP A 109 -2.06 22.39 -12.94
C TRP A 109 -3.44 22.45 -12.27
N LYS A 110 -3.51 22.37 -10.94
CA LYS A 110 -4.73 22.74 -10.19
C LYS A 110 -5.07 24.22 -10.38
N SER A 111 -4.06 25.09 -10.36
CA SER A 111 -4.23 26.51 -10.69
C SER A 111 -4.55 26.72 -12.16
N ILE A 112 -3.87 26.03 -13.09
CA ILE A 112 -4.16 26.13 -14.53
C ILE A 112 -5.57 25.64 -14.85
N ALA A 113 -6.05 24.54 -14.26
CA ALA A 113 -7.40 24.05 -14.46
C ALA A 113 -8.46 25.06 -13.96
N ILE A 114 -8.21 25.71 -12.82
CA ILE A 114 -9.08 26.79 -12.30
C ILE A 114 -9.01 28.03 -13.21
N THR A 115 -7.83 28.42 -13.68
CA THR A 115 -7.65 29.56 -14.61
C THR A 115 -8.30 29.31 -15.98
N VAL A 116 -8.21 28.09 -16.51
CA VAL A 116 -8.86 27.72 -17.78
C VAL A 116 -10.38 27.66 -17.61
N ALA A 117 -10.91 27.21 -16.47
CA ALA A 117 -12.35 27.26 -16.19
C ALA A 117 -12.88 28.71 -16.13
N ILE A 118 -12.11 29.64 -15.54
CA ILE A 118 -12.46 31.07 -15.50
C ILE A 118 -12.27 31.74 -16.87
N GLY A 119 -11.23 31.36 -17.62
CA GLY A 119 -10.96 31.84 -18.97
C GLY A 119 -11.92 31.32 -20.03
N ALA A 120 -12.46 30.11 -19.87
CA ALA A 120 -13.50 29.58 -20.76
C ALA A 120 -14.82 30.36 -20.62
N LEU A 121 -15.13 30.87 -19.42
CA LEU A 121 -16.27 31.77 -19.25
C LEU A 121 -16.03 33.10 -19.98
N SER A 122 -14.84 33.69 -19.87
CA SER A 122 -14.53 34.95 -20.55
C SER A 122 -14.41 34.80 -22.08
N ALA A 123 -13.81 33.73 -22.60
CA ALA A 123 -13.71 33.47 -24.03
C ALA A 123 -15.06 33.11 -24.66
N THR A 124 -15.92 32.38 -23.95
CA THR A 124 -17.29 32.10 -24.44
C THR A 124 -18.15 33.37 -24.39
N LEU A 125 -18.01 34.20 -23.36
CA LEU A 125 -18.66 35.51 -23.30
C LEU A 125 -18.14 36.46 -24.37
N ILE A 126 -16.83 36.57 -24.59
CA ILE A 126 -16.22 37.42 -25.62
C ILE A 126 -16.58 36.90 -27.01
N PHE A 127 -16.58 35.59 -27.26
CA PHE A 127 -17.00 35.01 -28.54
C PHE A 127 -18.49 35.23 -28.80
N THR A 128 -19.36 35.03 -27.80
CA THR A 128 -20.80 35.31 -27.89
C THR A 128 -21.09 36.81 -28.04
N TYR A 129 -20.29 37.66 -27.39
CA TYR A 129 -20.38 39.12 -27.44
C TYR A 129 -19.89 39.68 -28.77
N LEU A 130 -18.79 39.14 -29.33
CA LEU A 130 -18.26 39.48 -30.64
C LEU A 130 -19.19 39.01 -31.77
N ASN A 131 -19.91 37.90 -31.60
CA ASN A 131 -20.89 37.43 -32.58
C ASN A 131 -22.26 38.12 -32.47
N ARG A 132 -22.51 38.95 -31.45
CA ARG A 132 -23.79 39.66 -31.26
C ARG A 132 -23.93 40.97 -32.06
N GLY A 133 -22.92 41.35 -32.85
CA GLY A 133 -22.88 42.59 -33.61
C GLY A 133 -23.09 42.47 -35.13
N LYS A 134 -23.33 41.27 -35.68
CA LYS A 134 -23.57 41.09 -37.13
C LYS A 134 -25.03 40.73 -37.42
N ASN A 135 -25.91 41.70 -37.19
CA ASN A 135 -27.21 41.79 -37.87
C ASN A 135 -27.31 43.16 -38.56
N VAL A 136 -26.70 43.25 -39.75
CA VAL A 136 -27.16 44.09 -40.87
C VAL A 136 -26.87 43.19 -42.07
N GLY A 137 -27.87 42.55 -42.67
CA GLY A 137 -28.81 43.20 -43.57
C GLY A 137 -28.49 42.72 -44.99
N SER A 138 -29.40 41.89 -45.51
CA SER A 138 -29.52 41.34 -46.86
C SER A 138 -28.71 42.01 -47.99
N PHE A 139 -27.97 41.20 -48.76
CA PHE A 139 -27.55 41.56 -50.11
C PHE A 139 -28.40 40.80 -51.14
N ILE A 140 -29.17 41.56 -51.92
CA ILE A 140 -30.06 41.07 -52.96
C ILE A 140 -29.23 40.59 -54.14
N LYS A 141 -29.50 39.38 -54.62
CA LYS A 141 -29.00 38.82 -55.87
C LYS A 141 -29.96 39.22 -56.99
N SER A 142 -29.47 39.86 -58.06
CA SER A 142 -30.21 39.93 -59.32
C SER A 142 -29.24 39.78 -60.50
N TRP A 143 -29.57 38.85 -61.39
CA TRP A 143 -28.88 38.59 -62.65
C TRP A 143 -29.53 39.39 -63.77
N LYS A 144 -28.74 40.13 -64.55
CA LYS A 144 -28.72 40.02 -66.01
C LYS A 144 -27.44 40.63 -66.57
#